data_AF-A0A829ZUA8-F1
#
_entry.id   AF-A0A829ZUA8-F1
#
_cell.length_a   1.000
_cell.length_b   1.000
_cell.length_c   1.000
_cell.angle_alpha   90.00
_cell.angle_beta   90.00
_cell.angle_gamma   90.00
#
_symmetry.space_group_name_H-M   'P 1'
#
loop_
_entity.id
_entity.type
_entity.pdbx_description
1 polymer ?
#
loop_
_entity_poly.entity_id
_entity_poly.type
_entity_poly.pdbx_seq_one_letter_code
_entity_poly.pdbx_strand_id
1 'polypeptide(L)' 'MITAKLIKVLQGLVDAANTVIVIEHNLDVIKCADWIIDLGPEGGEAGGEVIAEGTPEQVAAVEKSHTGRFLRPLLRR' A
#
# COMPACT_ATOMS: atom_id res chain seq x y z
N MET A 1 -13.26 12.39 -4.55
CA MET A 1 -12.86 13.77 -4.19
C MET A 1 -12.52 13.99 -2.70
N ILE A 2 -12.73 13.02 -1.80
CA ILE A 2 -12.32 13.15 -0.37
C ILE A 2 -10.91 12.60 -0.13
N THR A 3 -10.56 11.46 -0.74
CA THR A 3 -9.26 10.78 -0.58
C THR A 3 -8.06 11.65 -0.96
N ALA A 4 -8.18 12.46 -2.02
CA ALA A 4 -7.10 13.35 -2.46
C ALA A 4 -6.73 14.43 -1.43
N LYS A 5 -7.69 14.89 -0.62
CA LYS A 5 -7.40 15.86 0.46
C LYS A 5 -6.64 15.20 1.60
N LEU A 6 -7.02 13.97 1.97
CA LEU A 6 -6.31 13.19 2.99
C LEU A 6 -4.88 12.90 2.55
N ILE A 7 -4.68 12.36 1.34
CA ILE A 7 -3.35 12.07 0.79
C ILE A 7 -2.47 13.31 0.83
N LYS A 8 -3.00 14.49 0.45
CA LYS A 8 -2.25 15.74 0.49
C LYS A 8 -1.79 16.14 1.90
N VAL A 9 -2.62 15.88 2.92
CA VAL A 9 -2.24 16.15 4.32
C VAL A 9 -1.17 15.16 4.78
N LEU A 10 -1.33 13.88 4.48
CA LEU A 10 -0.33 12.85 4.82
C LEU A 10 1.02 13.14 4.16
N GLN A 11 1.01 13.55 2.89
CA GLN A 11 2.22 13.96 2.18
C GLN A 11 2.89 15.16 2.86
N GLY A 12 2.12 16.16 3.31
CA GLY A 12 2.67 17.30 4.05
C GLY A 12 3.35 16.91 5.37
N LEU A 13 2.90 15.85 6.03
CA LEU A 13 3.58 15.31 7.22
C LEU A 13 4.91 14.65 6.85
N VAL A 14 4.94 13.89 5.76
CA VAL A 14 6.17 13.27 5.23
C VAL A 14 7.19 14.32 4.80
N ASP A 15 6.74 15.34 4.07
CA ASP A 15 7.58 16.47 3.63
C ASP A 15 8.18 17.25 4.82
N ALA A 16 7.51 17.23 5.97
CA ALA A 16 8.01 17.76 7.24
C ALA A 16 8.93 16.78 8.00
N ALA A 17 9.46 15.75 7.33
CA ALA A 17 10.34 14.72 7.87
C ALA A 17 9.72 13.80 8.94
N ASN A 18 8.39 13.66 8.96
CA ASN A 18 7.72 12.66 9.79
C ASN A 18 7.61 11.32 9.05
N THR A 19 7.62 10.22 9.80
CA THR A 19 7.23 8.91 9.28
C THR A 19 5.74 8.69 9.53
N VAL A 20 5.00 8.33 8.49
CA VAL A 20 3.56 8.07 8.57
C VAL A 20 3.32 6.60 8.22
N ILE A 21 2.71 5.86 9.15
CA ILE A 21 2.30 4.47 8.94
C ILE A 21 0.77 4.44 8.90
N VAL A 22 0.21 3.85 7.85
CA VAL A 22 -1.24 3.76 7.64
C VAL A 22 -1.62 2.33 7.29
N ILE A 23 -2.72 1.83 7.87
CA ILE A 23 -3.34 0.57 7.47
C ILE A 23 -4.46 0.92 6.50
N GLU A 24 -4.36 0.44 5.26
CA GLU A 24 -5.31 0.79 4.20
C GLU A 24 -5.61 -0.38 3.28
N HIS A 25 -6.80 -0.33 2.69
CA HIS A 25 -7.24 -1.20 1.59
C HIS A 25 -7.55 -0.40 0.32
N ASN A 26 -7.54 0.94 0.40
CA ASN A 26 -7.78 1.80 -0.75
C ASN A 26 -6.53 1.89 -1.65
N LEU A 27 -6.63 1.30 -2.83
CA LEU A 27 -5.53 1.26 -3.81
C LEU A 27 -5.05 2.64 -4.28
N ASP A 28 -5.90 3.68 -4.24
CA ASP A 28 -5.49 5.05 -4.58
C ASP A 28 -4.55 5.66 -3.54
N VAL A 29 -4.62 5.20 -2.29
CA VAL A 29 -3.68 5.59 -1.22
C VAL A 29 -2.43 4.72 -1.31
N ILE A 30 -2.62 3.40 -1.43
CA ILE A 30 -1.53 2.41 -1.46
C ILE A 30 -0.55 2.69 -2.61
N LYS A 31 -1.03 3.06 -3.80
CA LYS A 31 -0.16 3.38 -4.95
C LYS A 31 0.74 4.61 -4.75
N CYS A 32 0.38 5.49 -3.81
CA CYS A 32 1.14 6.69 -3.51
C CYS A 32 2.14 6.49 -2.37
N ALA A 33 2.16 5.32 -1.74
CA ALA A 33 3.08 5.03 -0.65
C ALA A 33 4.50 4.77 -1.18
N ASP A 34 5.51 5.22 -0.44
CA ASP A 34 6.90 4.92 -0.76
C ASP A 34 7.27 3.45 -0.45
N TRP A 35 6.58 2.86 0.54
CA TRP A 35 6.79 1.49 0.98
C TRP A 35 5.48 0.83 1.41
N ILE A 36 5.32 -0.45 1.08
CA ILE A 36 4.17 -1.28 1.42
C ILE A 36 4.68 -2.49 2.22
N ILE A 37 3.92 -2.86 3.24
CA ILE A 37 4.02 -4.14 3.94
C ILE A 37 2.66 -4.82 3.76
N ASP A 38 2.63 -5.92 3.02
CA ASP A 38 1.41 -6.67 2.74
C ASP A 38 1.32 -7.89 3.66
N LEU A 39 0.19 -7.99 4.35
CA LEU A 39 -0.09 -9.05 5.31
C LEU A 39 -1.13 -10.01 4.73
N GLY A 40 -0.90 -11.31 4.93
CA GLY A 40 -1.81 -12.35 4.43
C GLY A 40 -1.28 -13.74 4.75
N PRO A 41 -1.52 -14.75 3.89
CA PRO A 41 -2.25 -14.68 2.62
C PRO A 41 -3.76 -14.42 2.77
N GLU A 42 -4.33 -14.79 3.91
CA GLU A 42 -5.77 -14.63 4.20
C GLU A 42 -5.99 -13.76 5.44
N GLY A 43 -7.26 -13.56 5.81
CA GLY A 43 -7.63 -12.93 7.09
C GLY A 43 -7.78 -13.96 8.23
N GLY A 44 -7.73 -13.49 9.48
CA GLY A 44 -7.96 -14.33 10.65
C GLY A 44 -6.79 -15.31 10.93
N GLU A 45 -7.11 -16.55 11.29
CA GLU A 45 -6.12 -17.57 11.67
C GLU A 45 -5.22 -18.03 10.50
N ALA A 46 -5.65 -17.80 9.27
CA ALA A 46 -4.90 -18.13 8.06
C ALA A 46 -4.06 -16.94 7.52
N GLY A 47 -3.97 -15.86 8.30
CA GLY A 47 -3.17 -14.68 8.00
C GLY A 47 -2.02 -14.48 8.97
N GLY A 48 -1.53 -13.24 9.03
CA GLY A 48 -0.52 -12.81 10.01
C GLY A 48 0.93 -12.93 9.54
N GLU A 49 1.15 -13.33 8.29
CA GLU A 49 2.48 -13.37 7.70
C GLU A 49 2.74 -12.14 6.82
N VAL A 50 3.99 -11.67 6.82
CA VAL A 50 4.46 -10.70 5.83
C VAL A 50 4.67 -11.43 4.52
N ILE A 51 3.72 -11.29 3.60
CA ILE A 51 3.76 -11.98 2.32
C ILE A 51 4.49 -11.16 1.24
N ALA A 52 4.51 -9.84 1.36
CA ALA A 52 5.30 -8.97 0.49
C ALA A 52 5.71 -7.70 1.24
N GLU A 53 6.89 -7.17 0.92
CA GLU A 53 7.31 -5.84 1.35
C GLU A 53 8.16 -5.20 0.25
N GLY A 54 8.09 -3.87 0.14
CA GLY A 54 8.83 -3.14 -0.90
C GLY A 54 8.10 -1.91 -1.40
N THR A 55 8.61 -1.33 -2.48
CA THR A 55 7.90 -0.28 -3.22
C THR A 55 6.60 -0.84 -3.84
N PRO A 56 5.64 0.03 -4.20
CA PRO A 56 4.43 -0.37 -4.93
C PRO A 56 4.69 -1.29 -6.13
N GLU A 57 5.74 -1.01 -6.91
CA GLU A 57 6.11 -1.80 -8.08
C GLU A 57 6.64 -3.19 -7.71
N GLN A 58 7.43 -3.28 -6.63
CA GLN A 58 7.97 -4.54 -6.12
C GLN A 58 6.83 -5.43 -5.60
N VAL A 59 5.93 -4.88 -4.79
CA VAL A 59 4.77 -5.63 -4.28
C VAL A 59 3.82 -6.04 -5.40
N ALA A 60 3.62 -5.18 -6.41
CA ALA A 60 2.83 -5.51 -7.60
C ALA A 60 3.38 -6.67 -8.46
N ALA A 61 4.65 -7.04 -8.27
CA ALA A 61 5.27 -8.19 -8.92
C ALA A 61 5.11 -9.51 -8.13
N VAL A 62 4.64 -9.46 -6.88
CA VAL A 62 4.52 -10.64 -6.01
C VAL A 62 3.19 -11.36 -6.27
N GLU A 63 3.25 -12.58 -6.81
CA GLU A 63 2.05 -13.36 -7.19
C GLU A 63 1.17 -13.76 -5.99
N LYS A 64 1.79 -14.01 -4.83
CA LYS A 64 1.08 -14.37 -3.59
C LYS A 64 0.35 -13.20 -2.93
N SER A 65 0.58 -11.97 -3.39
CA SER A 65 -0.01 -10.75 -2.80
C SER A 65 -1.34 -10.41 -3.49
N HIS A 66 -2.43 -10.46 -2.73
CA HIS A 66 -3.72 -9.97 -3.22
C HIS A 66 -3.63 -8.47 -3.55
N THR A 67 -3.01 -7.69 -2.67
CA THR A 67 -2.76 -6.26 -2.87
C THR A 67 -1.99 -6.02 -4.16
N GLY A 68 -0.89 -6.74 -4.38
CA GLY A 68 -0.05 -6.65 -5.57
C GLY A 68 -0.81 -6.97 -6.87
N ARG A 69 -1.66 -8.01 -6.85
CA ARG A 69 -2.51 -8.37 -7.99
C ARG A 69 -3.41 -7.23 -8.45
N PHE A 70 -4.00 -6.48 -7.52
CA PHE A 70 -4.89 -5.35 -7.83
C PHE A 70 -4.14 -4.03 -8.06
N LEU A 71 -2.95 -3.88 -7.47
CA LEU A 71 -2.10 -2.70 -7.64
C LEU A 71 -1.44 -2.65 -9.03
N ARG A 72 -1.03 -3.81 -9.56
CA ARG A 72 -0.35 -3.94 -10.86
C ARG A 72 -1.03 -3.21 -12.04
N PRO A 73 -2.34 -3.30 -12.28
CA PRO A 73 -3.00 -2.57 -13.37
C PRO A 73 -3.07 -1.05 -13.13
N LEU A 74 -3.02 -0.58 -11.88
CA LEU A 74 -3.10 0.84 -11.54
C LEU A 74 -1.77 1.58 -11.75
N LEU A 75 -0.64 0.87 -11.64
CA LEU A 75 0.71 1.42 -11.88
C LEU A 75 1.05 1.55 -13.37
N ARG A 76 0.30 0.87 -14.26
CA ARG A 76 0.51 0.91 -15.72
C ARG A 76 -0.23 2.05 -16.42
N ARG A 77 -0.98 2.86 -15.68
CA ARG A 77 -1.77 3.99 -16.16
C ARG A 77 -1.11 5.29 -15.79
#